data_AF-A0A7W4GJ39-F1
#
_entry.id   AF-A0A7W4GJ39-F1
#
_cell.length_a   1.000
_cell.length_b   1.000
_cell.length_c   1.000
_cell.angle_alpha   90.00
_cell.angle_beta   90.00
_cell.angle_gamma   90.00
#
_symmetry.space_group_name_H-M   'P 1'
#
loop_
_entity.id
_entity.type
_entity.pdbx_description
1 polymer ?
#
loop_
_entity_poly.entity_id
_entity_poly.type
_entity_poly.pdbx_seq_one_letter_code
_entity_poly.pdbx_strand_id
1 'polypeptide(L)'
;KGLKEPTEVAAVFKSLPTGSFTTFSYIRSLDRIDSVEELPIEIHTANAPLLRVILDKTLESSAIKECQKLIGLLREKDPFADLGQYELLVECISLNEIAVNDFFLLTSEQKQVFDDTKFKLLEFCRQSTLPGNRMVSIAAQLAIYTQFNDQDLMSYLAENKKPVEKMTFRGIEELLRCLDRKAASEYRNSLHSMSDMDLSKLITQPNQEECNGILISEFCSRRNTKLINQTLSELLSLGKTPDNLGYFCMLAAHASSIISKEDFPLQSIKKIFDEDFSKLRVHSTFIAPISMALAKGGYKELALITFNHTFEGKTPWLSEMYVSYLGLLYENAQYHDFNTRLSFLTSSEKEHPEIINLETCIANGE
;
A
#
# COMPACT_ATOMS: atom_id res chain seq x y z
N LYS A 1 -24.37 -9.76 -24.66
CA LYS A 1 -25.61 -8.96 -24.82
C LYS A 1 -25.17 -7.52 -24.93
N GLY A 2 -25.49 -6.84 -26.04
CA GLY A 2 -24.97 -5.50 -26.34
C GLY A 2 -25.30 -4.51 -25.24
N LEU A 3 -24.28 -3.80 -24.76
CA LEU A 3 -24.40 -2.64 -23.89
C LEU A 3 -25.15 -1.56 -24.69
N LYS A 4 -26.37 -1.21 -24.27
CA LYS A 4 -27.03 -0.01 -24.79
C LYS A 4 -26.38 1.20 -24.12
N GLU A 5 -26.08 2.24 -24.88
CA GLU A 5 -25.54 3.47 -24.32
C GLU A 5 -26.53 4.06 -23.29
N PRO A 6 -26.06 4.67 -22.19
CA PRO A 6 -26.90 5.25 -21.12
C PRO A 6 -28.00 6.19 -21.64
N THR A 7 -27.73 6.85 -22.78
CA THR A 7 -28.62 7.75 -23.52
C THR A 7 -29.84 7.05 -24.14
N GLU A 8 -29.70 5.82 -24.65
CA GLU A 8 -30.82 5.07 -25.23
C GLU A 8 -31.80 4.58 -24.17
N VAL A 9 -31.30 4.16 -23.01
CA VAL A 9 -32.11 3.69 -21.88
C VAL A 9 -32.90 4.85 -21.26
N ALA A 10 -32.27 6.02 -21.14
CA ALA A 10 -32.92 7.25 -20.67
C ALA A 10 -34.04 7.73 -21.62
N ALA A 11 -33.82 7.63 -22.94
CA ALA A 11 -34.84 7.99 -23.94
C ALA A 11 -36.07 7.06 -23.86
N VAL A 12 -35.86 5.75 -23.69
CA VAL A 12 -36.94 4.78 -23.49
C VAL A 12 -37.68 5.05 -22.18
N PHE A 13 -36.98 5.33 -21.08
CA PHE A 13 -37.61 5.65 -19.81
C PHE A 13 -38.55 6.86 -19.89
N LYS A 14 -38.11 7.94 -20.54
CA LYS A 14 -38.92 9.16 -20.74
C LYS A 14 -40.20 8.94 -21.53
N SER A 15 -40.29 7.84 -22.30
CA SER A 15 -41.48 7.48 -23.08
C SER A 15 -42.49 6.61 -22.32
N LEU A 16 -42.16 6.14 -21.12
CA LEU A 16 -43.00 5.25 -20.33
C LEU A 16 -43.90 6.03 -19.35
N PRO A 17 -45.04 5.45 -18.91
CA PRO A 17 -45.87 6.06 -17.87
C PRO A 17 -45.09 6.26 -16.57
N THR A 18 -45.16 7.48 -16.02
CA THR A 18 -44.58 7.83 -14.73
C THR A 18 -45.20 6.99 -13.62
N GLY A 19 -44.38 6.18 -12.95
CA GLY A 19 -44.78 5.32 -11.84
C GLY A 19 -43.57 4.78 -11.10
N SER A 20 -43.74 4.46 -9.81
CA SER A 20 -42.66 4.00 -8.93
C SER A 20 -41.95 2.75 -9.44
N PHE A 21 -42.68 1.81 -10.06
CA PHE A 21 -42.13 0.60 -10.68
C PHE A 21 -41.25 0.91 -11.89
N THR A 22 -41.72 1.76 -12.81
CA THR A 22 -40.97 2.16 -14.01
C THR A 22 -39.65 2.82 -13.62
N THR A 23 -39.68 3.73 -12.64
CA THR A 23 -38.52 4.41 -12.10
C THR A 23 -37.54 3.43 -11.46
N PHE A 24 -38.04 2.51 -10.63
CA PHE A 24 -37.20 1.51 -9.97
C PHE A 24 -36.51 0.58 -10.98
N SER A 25 -37.23 0.13 -12.02
CA SER A 25 -36.68 -0.68 -13.10
C SER A 25 -35.60 0.06 -13.90
N TYR A 26 -35.81 1.36 -14.18
CA TYR A 26 -34.80 2.19 -14.84
C TYR A 26 -33.53 2.29 -14.01
N ILE A 27 -33.63 2.71 -12.75
CA ILE A 27 -32.46 2.86 -11.86
C ILE A 27 -31.72 1.53 -11.70
N ARG A 28 -32.44 0.40 -11.55
CA ARG A 28 -31.78 -0.93 -11.48
C ARG A 28 -31.06 -1.33 -12.76
N SER A 29 -31.47 -0.82 -13.91
CA SER A 29 -30.83 -1.10 -15.19
C SER A 29 -29.54 -0.31 -15.43
N LEU A 30 -29.32 0.78 -14.67
CA LEU A 30 -28.07 1.53 -14.71
C LEU A 30 -26.97 0.74 -14.00
N ASP A 31 -25.75 0.76 -14.54
CA ASP A 31 -24.61 0.10 -13.88
C ASP A 31 -24.12 0.91 -12.68
N ARG A 32 -23.99 2.23 -12.85
CA ARG A 32 -23.57 3.20 -11.82
C ARG A 32 -24.28 4.54 -11.99
N ILE A 33 -24.22 5.39 -10.97
CA ILE A 33 -24.78 6.76 -10.99
C ILE A 33 -23.68 7.73 -10.54
N ASP A 34 -23.15 8.52 -11.47
CA ASP A 34 -22.04 9.44 -11.19
C ASP A 34 -22.54 10.77 -10.58
N SER A 35 -23.73 11.25 -10.98
CA SER A 35 -24.44 12.39 -10.38
C SER A 35 -25.93 12.08 -10.23
N VAL A 36 -26.51 12.46 -9.09
CA VAL A 36 -27.95 12.29 -8.85
C VAL A 36 -28.80 13.35 -9.55
N GLU A 37 -28.21 14.50 -9.92
CA GLU A 37 -28.91 15.56 -10.66
C GLU A 37 -29.21 15.17 -12.11
N GLU A 38 -28.41 14.28 -12.69
CA GLU A 38 -28.58 13.80 -14.06
C GLU A 38 -29.71 12.78 -14.20
N LEU A 39 -30.23 12.29 -13.07
CA LEU A 39 -31.32 11.33 -13.09
C LEU A 39 -32.62 12.02 -13.53
N PRO A 40 -33.45 11.35 -14.35
CA PRO A 40 -34.75 11.86 -14.76
C PRO A 40 -35.81 11.75 -13.65
N ILE A 41 -35.41 12.00 -12.39
CA ILE A 41 -36.26 11.95 -11.19
C ILE A 41 -35.86 13.02 -10.18
N GLU A 42 -36.84 13.56 -9.46
CA GLU A 42 -36.57 14.46 -8.34
C GLU A 42 -36.21 13.64 -7.09
N ILE A 43 -34.91 13.58 -6.77
CA ILE A 43 -34.35 12.83 -5.64
C ILE A 43 -35.07 13.11 -4.31
N HIS A 44 -35.42 14.36 -4.04
CA HIS A 44 -36.12 14.75 -2.80
C HIS A 44 -37.53 14.16 -2.69
N THR A 45 -38.13 13.68 -3.77
CA THR A 45 -39.45 13.04 -3.77
C THR A 45 -39.37 11.51 -3.68
N ALA A 46 -38.19 10.92 -3.91
CA ALA A 46 -37.98 9.48 -3.91
C ALA A 46 -38.24 8.85 -2.53
N ASN A 47 -38.87 7.68 -2.50
CA ASN A 47 -39.08 6.92 -1.26
C ASN A 47 -37.79 6.21 -0.81
N ALA A 48 -37.74 5.78 0.46
CA ALA A 48 -36.54 5.17 1.03
C ALA A 48 -36.01 3.95 0.24
N PRO A 49 -36.85 3.00 -0.23
CA PRO A 49 -36.37 1.89 -1.05
C PRO A 49 -35.69 2.33 -2.35
N LEU A 50 -36.23 3.33 -3.05
CA LEU A 50 -35.62 3.86 -4.27
C LEU A 50 -34.30 4.58 -3.97
N LEU A 51 -34.25 5.37 -2.89
CA LEU A 51 -33.03 6.04 -2.44
C LEU A 51 -31.91 5.05 -2.10
N ARG A 52 -32.23 3.89 -1.48
CA ARG A 52 -31.24 2.83 -1.22
C ARG A 52 -30.66 2.26 -2.51
N VAL A 53 -31.48 2.01 -3.54
CA VAL A 53 -30.98 1.53 -4.83
C VAL A 53 -30.10 2.59 -5.52
N ILE A 54 -30.47 3.87 -5.44
CA ILE A 54 -29.64 4.96 -5.99
C ILE A 54 -28.32 5.02 -5.23
N LEU A 55 -28.34 4.90 -3.90
CA LEU A 55 -27.14 4.86 -3.07
C LEU A 55 -26.22 3.69 -3.45
N ASP A 56 -26.75 2.48 -3.59
CA ASP A 56 -25.98 1.32 -4.05
C ASP A 56 -25.26 1.61 -5.37
N LYS A 57 -25.96 2.23 -6.34
CA LYS A 57 -25.42 2.58 -7.66
C LYS A 57 -24.41 3.74 -7.62
N THR A 58 -24.56 4.64 -6.66
CA THR A 58 -23.64 5.77 -6.44
C THR A 58 -22.37 5.32 -5.72
N LEU A 59 -22.45 4.25 -4.91
CA LEU A 59 -21.28 3.61 -4.32
C LEU A 59 -20.43 2.88 -5.36
N GLU A 60 -21.01 2.41 -6.47
CA GLU A 60 -20.26 1.82 -7.58
C GLU A 60 -19.50 2.87 -8.41
N SER A 61 -19.96 4.12 -8.44
CA SER A 61 -19.25 5.24 -9.08
C SER A 61 -18.24 5.94 -8.17
N SER A 62 -18.19 5.58 -6.89
CA SER A 62 -17.36 6.28 -5.88
C SER A 62 -17.67 7.78 -5.75
N ALA A 63 -18.91 8.21 -6.04
CA ALA A 63 -19.33 9.61 -5.92
C ALA A 63 -19.64 9.97 -4.45
N ILE A 64 -18.58 10.20 -3.66
CA ILE A 64 -18.64 10.40 -2.19
C ILE A 64 -19.67 11.46 -1.78
N LYS A 65 -19.66 12.64 -2.42
CA LYS A 65 -20.58 13.75 -2.08
C LYS A 65 -22.04 13.37 -2.30
N GLU A 66 -22.32 12.64 -3.38
CA GLU A 66 -23.66 12.16 -3.69
C GLU A 66 -24.12 11.08 -2.72
N CYS A 67 -23.23 10.15 -2.36
CA CYS A 67 -23.53 9.15 -1.32
C CYS A 67 -23.87 9.82 0.02
N GLN A 68 -23.11 10.82 0.45
CA GLN A 68 -23.37 11.56 1.69
C GLN A 68 -24.73 12.27 1.67
N LYS A 69 -25.07 12.92 0.54
CA LYS A 69 -26.38 13.56 0.31
C LYS A 69 -27.53 12.55 0.40
N LEU A 70 -27.37 11.38 -0.23
CA LEU A 70 -28.37 10.30 -0.20
C LEU A 70 -28.55 9.69 1.19
N ILE A 71 -27.46 9.50 1.94
CA ILE A 71 -27.51 9.04 3.34
C ILE A 71 -28.26 10.05 4.21
N GLY A 72 -28.00 11.34 4.04
CA GLY A 72 -28.74 12.40 4.74
C GLY A 72 -30.24 12.34 4.49
N LEU A 73 -30.65 12.23 3.22
CA LEU A 73 -32.05 12.09 2.84
C LEU A 73 -32.69 10.79 3.35
N LEU A 74 -31.94 9.69 3.38
CA LEU A 74 -32.42 8.42 3.94
C LEU A 74 -32.68 8.53 5.45
N ARG A 75 -31.81 9.20 6.21
CA ARG A 75 -32.03 9.45 7.64
C ARG A 75 -33.28 10.27 7.92
N GLU A 76 -33.56 11.27 7.08
CA GLU A 76 -34.76 12.09 7.19
C GLU A 76 -36.05 11.29 6.92
N LYS A 77 -36.01 10.38 5.94
CA LYS A 77 -37.20 9.64 5.47
C LYS A 77 -37.43 8.30 6.15
N ASP A 78 -36.37 7.71 6.70
CA ASP A 78 -36.39 6.42 7.39
C ASP A 78 -35.48 6.50 8.62
N PRO A 79 -35.91 7.17 9.71
CA PRO A 79 -35.08 7.43 10.89
C PRO A 79 -34.62 6.17 11.64
N PHE A 80 -35.24 5.03 11.37
CA PHE A 80 -34.92 3.74 11.99
C PHE A 80 -34.06 2.85 11.08
N ALA A 81 -33.65 3.33 9.90
CA ALA A 81 -32.76 2.61 9.02
C ALA A 81 -31.37 2.43 9.67
N ASP A 82 -30.87 1.20 9.68
CA ASP A 82 -29.45 0.96 9.90
C ASP A 82 -28.68 1.33 8.63
N LEU A 83 -28.01 2.48 8.68
CA LEU A 83 -27.17 3.01 7.60
C LEU A 83 -25.68 2.87 7.91
N GLY A 84 -25.30 2.23 9.03
CA GLY A 84 -23.90 2.19 9.49
C GLY A 84 -22.97 1.54 8.47
N GLN A 85 -23.44 0.50 7.77
CA GLN A 85 -22.68 -0.13 6.68
C GLN A 85 -22.41 0.85 5.53
N TYR A 86 -23.40 1.65 5.13
CA TYR A 86 -23.28 2.60 4.02
C TYR A 86 -22.34 3.75 4.36
N GLU A 87 -22.44 4.27 5.59
CA GLU A 87 -21.56 5.31 6.10
C GLU A 87 -20.11 4.84 6.11
N LEU A 88 -19.87 3.63 6.61
CA LEU A 88 -18.53 3.03 6.61
C LEU A 88 -17.99 2.79 5.20
N LEU A 89 -18.83 2.37 4.24
CA LEU A 89 -18.41 2.22 2.84
C LEU A 89 -17.97 3.57 2.25
N VAL A 90 -18.68 4.65 2.54
CA VAL A 90 -18.32 5.99 2.07
C VAL A 90 -16.99 6.44 2.68
N GLU A 91 -16.78 6.23 3.99
CA GLU A 91 -15.49 6.50 4.64
C GLU A 91 -14.36 5.69 3.97
N CYS A 92 -14.58 4.40 3.72
CA CYS A 92 -13.59 3.53 3.05
C CYS A 92 -13.28 4.00 1.62
N ILE A 93 -14.28 4.40 0.83
CA ILE A 93 -14.07 4.94 -0.53
C ILE A 93 -13.28 6.25 -0.48
N SER A 94 -13.48 7.06 0.57
CA SER A 94 -12.76 8.33 0.76
C SER A 94 -11.26 8.13 0.97
N LEU A 95 -10.82 6.95 1.41
CA LEU A 95 -9.39 6.61 1.50
C LEU A 95 -8.68 6.61 0.14
N ASN A 96 -9.42 6.52 -0.98
CA ASN A 96 -8.83 6.61 -2.31
C ASN A 96 -8.14 7.97 -2.57
N GLU A 97 -8.54 9.04 -1.87
CA GLU A 97 -7.91 10.36 -1.97
C GLU A 97 -6.47 10.36 -1.44
N ILE A 98 -6.15 9.47 -0.48
CA ILE A 98 -4.81 9.33 0.09
C ILE A 98 -4.04 8.14 -0.48
N ALA A 99 -4.74 7.14 -1.04
CA ALA A 99 -4.15 5.93 -1.62
C ALA A 99 -3.25 6.18 -2.85
N VAL A 100 -3.28 7.40 -3.39
CA VAL A 100 -2.37 7.84 -4.45
C VAL A 100 -0.92 7.90 -3.95
N ASN A 101 -0.68 8.01 -2.64
CA ASN A 101 0.63 8.02 -2.02
C ASN A 101 1.08 6.62 -1.59
N ASP A 102 2.38 6.42 -1.37
CA ASP A 102 2.85 5.23 -0.66
C ASP A 102 2.39 5.31 0.80
N PHE A 103 2.00 4.18 1.42
CA PHE A 103 1.49 4.16 2.80
C PHE A 103 2.45 4.77 3.82
N PHE A 104 3.76 4.56 3.65
CA PHE A 104 4.78 5.14 4.53
C PHE A 104 5.08 6.62 4.23
N LEU A 105 4.42 7.19 3.21
CA LEU A 105 4.50 8.60 2.84
C LEU A 105 3.26 9.41 3.25
N LEU A 106 2.28 8.79 3.91
CA LEU A 106 1.14 9.50 4.47
C LEU A 106 1.60 10.51 5.54
N THR A 107 0.95 11.67 5.61
CA THR A 107 1.14 12.58 6.75
C THR A 107 0.50 11.99 8.01
N SER A 108 0.84 12.51 9.20
CA SER A 108 0.25 12.04 10.46
C SER A 108 -1.28 12.18 10.46
N GLU A 109 -1.84 13.24 9.87
CA GLU A 109 -3.29 13.42 9.70
C GLU A 109 -3.91 12.36 8.77
N GLN A 110 -3.29 12.11 7.61
CA GLN A 110 -3.78 11.10 6.67
C GLN A 110 -3.70 9.69 7.27
N LYS A 111 -2.63 9.41 8.02
CA LYS A 111 -2.45 8.14 8.74
C LYS A 111 -3.52 7.96 9.81
N GLN A 112 -3.87 9.00 10.54
CA GLN A 112 -4.94 8.97 11.53
C GLN A 112 -6.29 8.65 10.87
N VAL A 113 -6.65 9.34 9.77
CA VAL A 113 -7.88 9.06 9.01
C VAL A 113 -7.91 7.61 8.51
N PHE A 114 -6.77 7.11 8.02
CA PHE A 114 -6.63 5.71 7.61
C PHE A 114 -6.88 4.75 8.77
N ASP A 115 -6.22 4.96 9.92
CA ASP A 115 -6.33 4.08 11.08
C ASP A 115 -7.73 4.06 11.68
N ASP A 116 -8.38 5.23 11.79
CA ASP A 116 -9.73 5.33 12.32
C ASP A 116 -10.74 4.61 11.41
N THR A 117 -10.61 4.79 10.10
CA THR A 117 -11.47 4.11 9.11
C THR A 117 -11.23 2.61 9.12
N LYS A 118 -9.97 2.17 9.14
CA LYS A 118 -9.56 0.77 9.26
C LYS A 118 -10.12 0.14 10.53
N PHE A 119 -10.00 0.82 11.67
CA PHE A 119 -10.50 0.34 12.96
C PHE A 119 -12.01 0.13 12.91
N LYS A 120 -12.78 1.12 12.43
CA LYS A 120 -14.23 0.99 12.25
C LYS A 120 -14.60 -0.16 11.32
N LEU A 121 -13.87 -0.34 10.21
CA LEU A 121 -14.08 -1.44 9.27
C LEU A 121 -13.90 -2.80 9.94
N LEU A 122 -12.79 -2.99 10.68
CA LEU A 122 -12.50 -4.24 11.35
C LEU A 122 -13.51 -4.53 12.47
N GLU A 123 -13.88 -3.53 13.25
CA GLU A 123 -14.92 -3.65 14.27
C GLU A 123 -16.26 -4.05 13.67
N PHE A 124 -16.70 -3.37 12.61
CA PHE A 124 -17.93 -3.71 11.89
C PHE A 124 -17.90 -5.16 11.39
N CYS A 125 -16.78 -5.56 10.79
CA CYS A 125 -16.59 -6.91 10.27
C CYS A 125 -16.60 -7.99 11.35
N ARG A 126 -16.04 -7.73 12.53
CA ARG A 126 -15.98 -8.68 13.65
C ARG A 126 -17.32 -8.81 14.38
N GLN A 127 -18.09 -7.72 14.46
CA GLN A 127 -19.40 -7.71 15.12
C GLN A 127 -20.50 -8.28 14.21
N SER A 128 -20.31 -8.26 12.90
CA SER A 128 -21.26 -8.84 11.93
C SER A 128 -21.17 -10.36 11.89
N THR A 129 -22.32 -11.05 11.96
CA THR A 129 -22.39 -12.52 11.83
C THR A 129 -22.05 -13.02 10.41
N LEU A 130 -22.24 -12.17 9.40
CA LEU A 130 -21.90 -12.41 8.00
C LEU A 130 -21.46 -11.06 7.40
N PRO A 131 -20.20 -10.63 7.59
CA PRO A 131 -19.72 -9.41 6.97
C PRO A 131 -19.88 -9.54 5.46
N GLY A 132 -20.51 -8.55 4.81
CA GLY A 132 -20.70 -8.58 3.37
C GLY A 132 -19.35 -8.72 2.65
N ASN A 133 -19.29 -9.54 1.59
CA ASN A 133 -18.05 -9.81 0.84
C ASN A 133 -17.28 -8.53 0.44
N ARG A 134 -18.00 -7.43 0.21
CA ARG A 134 -17.43 -6.11 -0.10
C ARG A 134 -16.55 -5.57 1.05
N MET A 135 -16.97 -5.70 2.31
CA MET A 135 -16.20 -5.21 3.45
C MET A 135 -14.91 -6.01 3.67
N VAL A 136 -15.00 -7.34 3.55
CA VAL A 136 -13.81 -8.20 3.62
C VAL A 136 -12.84 -7.89 2.47
N SER A 137 -13.37 -7.61 1.27
CA SER A 137 -12.56 -7.21 0.12
C SER A 137 -11.87 -5.86 0.33
N ILE A 138 -12.52 -4.89 0.98
CA ILE A 138 -11.88 -3.63 1.35
C ILE A 138 -10.74 -3.89 2.33
N ALA A 139 -10.95 -4.69 3.38
CA ALA A 139 -9.89 -5.04 4.32
C ALA A 139 -8.69 -5.70 3.62
N ALA A 140 -8.95 -6.59 2.65
CA ALA A 140 -7.91 -7.21 1.84
C ALA A 140 -7.12 -6.19 0.99
N GLN A 141 -7.81 -5.21 0.38
CA GLN A 141 -7.17 -4.12 -0.35
C GLN A 141 -6.36 -3.20 0.57
N LEU A 142 -6.84 -2.88 1.78
CA LEU A 142 -6.08 -2.11 2.76
C LEU A 142 -4.82 -2.87 3.22
N ALA A 143 -4.87 -4.20 3.34
CA ALA A 143 -3.68 -5.00 3.67
C ALA A 143 -2.60 -4.91 2.58
N ILE A 144 -3.01 -4.92 1.31
CA ILE A 144 -2.09 -4.72 0.17
C ILE A 144 -1.55 -3.29 0.16
N TYR A 145 -2.40 -2.30 0.42
CA TYR A 145 -1.99 -0.89 0.48
C TYR A 145 -0.97 -0.62 1.58
N THR A 146 -1.13 -1.24 2.75
CA THR A 146 -0.13 -1.21 3.84
C THR A 146 1.10 -2.08 3.57
N GLN A 147 1.20 -2.66 2.37
CA GLN A 147 2.29 -3.51 1.93
C GLN A 147 2.49 -4.68 2.91
N PHE A 148 1.37 -5.22 3.43
CA PHE A 148 1.28 -6.32 4.40
C PHE A 148 1.90 -6.03 5.78
N ASN A 149 2.21 -4.78 6.11
CA ASN A 149 2.81 -4.41 7.40
C ASN A 149 1.79 -4.26 8.54
N ASP A 150 0.50 -4.09 8.24
CA ASP A 150 -0.54 -3.93 9.27
C ASP A 150 -1.00 -5.28 9.84
N GLN A 151 -0.59 -5.56 11.08
CA GLN A 151 -0.84 -6.85 11.74
C GLN A 151 -2.32 -7.11 12.05
N ASP A 152 -3.12 -6.06 12.29
CA ASP A 152 -4.54 -6.20 12.59
C ASP A 152 -5.31 -6.67 11.36
N LEU A 153 -5.02 -6.05 10.21
CA LEU A 153 -5.55 -6.47 8.91
C LEU A 153 -5.12 -7.89 8.57
N MET A 154 -3.82 -8.20 8.70
CA MET A 154 -3.30 -9.54 8.38
C MET A 154 -3.88 -10.62 9.28
N SER A 155 -4.07 -10.34 10.58
CA SER A 155 -4.68 -11.28 11.52
C SER A 155 -6.16 -11.51 11.19
N TYR A 156 -6.92 -10.44 10.94
CA TYR A 156 -8.32 -10.54 10.54
C TYR A 156 -8.50 -11.35 9.24
N LEU A 157 -7.67 -11.11 8.22
CA LEU A 157 -7.75 -11.81 6.95
C LEU A 157 -7.33 -13.28 7.04
N ALA A 158 -6.38 -13.61 7.93
CA ALA A 158 -6.00 -14.99 8.19
C ALA A 158 -7.16 -15.80 8.80
N GLU A 159 -7.92 -15.21 9.73
CA GLU A 159 -9.13 -15.81 10.31
C GLU A 159 -10.24 -15.98 9.25
N ASN A 160 -10.26 -15.11 8.25
CA ASN A 160 -11.27 -15.06 7.18
C ASN A 160 -10.74 -15.53 5.82
N LYS A 161 -9.77 -16.47 5.79
CA LYS A 161 -9.08 -16.92 4.56
C LYS A 161 -10.05 -17.42 3.48
N LYS A 162 -11.08 -18.19 3.84
CA LYS A 162 -12.02 -18.81 2.89
C LYS A 162 -12.77 -17.79 2.00
N PRO A 163 -13.34 -16.69 2.56
CA PRO A 163 -13.85 -15.59 1.76
C PRO A 163 -12.79 -14.96 0.84
N VAL A 164 -11.57 -14.74 1.34
CA VAL A 164 -10.48 -14.08 0.61
C VAL A 164 -10.03 -14.90 -0.60
N GLU A 165 -9.96 -16.24 -0.48
CA GLU A 165 -9.61 -17.17 -1.56
C GLU A 165 -10.56 -17.11 -2.76
N LYS A 166 -11.78 -16.59 -2.58
CA LYS A 166 -12.78 -16.45 -3.65
C LYS A 166 -12.76 -15.09 -4.33
N MET A 167 -11.92 -14.16 -3.86
CA MET A 167 -11.88 -12.80 -4.37
C MET A 167 -11.06 -12.72 -5.66
N THR A 168 -11.31 -11.68 -6.45
CA THR A 168 -10.59 -11.45 -7.71
C THR A 168 -10.31 -9.96 -7.86
N PHE A 169 -9.07 -9.55 -7.58
CA PHE A 169 -8.57 -8.20 -7.81
C PHE A 169 -7.04 -8.22 -7.80
N ARG A 170 -6.39 -7.14 -8.27
CA ARG A 170 -4.93 -7.05 -8.34
C ARG A 170 -4.30 -7.12 -6.94
N GLY A 171 -3.23 -7.91 -6.77
CA GLY A 171 -2.55 -8.07 -5.48
C GLY A 171 -3.08 -9.24 -4.62
N ILE A 172 -4.17 -9.90 -5.03
CA ILE A 172 -4.79 -10.97 -4.24
C ILE A 172 -3.92 -12.21 -4.12
N GLU A 173 -3.13 -12.54 -5.15
CA GLU A 173 -2.26 -13.70 -5.14
C GLU A 173 -1.12 -13.53 -4.13
N GLU A 174 -0.54 -12.32 -4.07
CA GLU A 174 0.48 -11.92 -3.11
C GLU A 174 -0.07 -11.97 -1.69
N LEU A 175 -1.28 -11.40 -1.47
CA LEU A 175 -1.95 -11.49 -0.18
C LEU A 175 -2.17 -12.95 0.24
N LEU A 176 -2.69 -13.80 -0.65
CA LEU A 176 -2.93 -15.21 -0.35
C LEU A 176 -1.63 -15.95 -0.01
N ARG A 177 -0.52 -15.66 -0.70
CA ARG A 177 0.82 -16.18 -0.34
C ARG A 177 1.26 -15.72 1.04
N CYS A 178 1.06 -14.44 1.38
CA CYS A 178 1.38 -13.90 2.70
C CYS A 178 0.53 -14.52 3.83
N LEU A 179 -0.74 -14.81 3.57
CA LEU A 179 -1.64 -15.45 4.53
C LEU A 179 -1.35 -16.94 4.71
N ASP A 180 -0.73 -17.58 3.71
CA ASP A 180 -0.35 -18.99 3.78
C ASP A 180 0.96 -19.20 4.55
N ARG A 181 0.87 -19.15 5.88
CA ARG A 181 2.02 -19.39 6.79
C ARG A 181 2.72 -20.73 6.53
N LYS A 182 1.98 -21.76 6.09
CA LYS A 182 2.55 -23.08 5.79
C LYS A 182 3.38 -23.01 4.51
N ALA A 183 2.85 -22.41 3.45
CA ALA A 183 3.58 -22.20 2.20
C ALA A 183 4.82 -21.30 2.40
N ALA A 184 4.73 -20.25 3.22
CA ALA A 184 5.87 -19.40 3.55
C ALA A 184 7.00 -20.16 4.27
N SER A 185 6.64 -21.04 5.21
CA SER A 185 7.59 -21.92 5.91
C SER A 185 8.20 -22.96 4.97
N GLU A 186 7.38 -23.63 4.18
CA GLU A 186 7.82 -24.59 3.15
C GLU A 186 8.75 -23.92 2.12
N TYR A 187 8.44 -22.70 1.71
CA TYR A 187 9.28 -21.91 0.80
C TYR A 187 10.65 -21.62 1.41
N ARG A 188 10.73 -21.11 2.65
CA ARG A 188 12.01 -20.88 3.34
C ARG A 188 12.83 -22.16 3.47
N ASN A 189 12.19 -23.27 3.84
CA ASN A 189 12.85 -24.57 3.95
C ASN A 189 13.38 -25.03 2.58
N SER A 190 12.64 -24.80 1.49
CA SER A 190 13.07 -25.12 0.14
C SER A 190 14.34 -24.35 -0.25
N LEU A 191 14.38 -23.03 0.01
CA LEU A 191 15.56 -22.21 -0.26
C LEU A 191 16.78 -22.68 0.52
N HIS A 192 16.59 -23.04 1.79
CA HIS A 192 17.67 -23.54 2.62
C HIS A 192 18.29 -24.83 2.07
N SER A 193 17.47 -25.71 1.48
CA SER A 193 17.93 -26.98 0.89
C SER A 193 18.60 -26.86 -0.49
N MET A 194 18.45 -25.71 -1.18
CA MET A 194 19.00 -25.51 -2.53
C MET A 194 20.53 -25.34 -2.50
N SER A 195 21.21 -25.59 -3.63
CA SER A 195 22.63 -25.29 -3.76
C SER A 195 22.88 -23.79 -3.99
N ASP A 196 24.09 -23.31 -3.69
CA ASP A 196 24.45 -21.89 -3.89
C ASP A 196 24.24 -21.47 -5.36
N MET A 197 24.56 -22.37 -6.29
CA MET A 197 24.42 -22.14 -7.72
C MET A 197 22.95 -22.04 -8.15
N ASP A 198 22.07 -22.82 -7.53
CA ASP A 198 20.64 -22.77 -7.85
C ASP A 198 20.01 -21.49 -7.30
N LEU A 199 20.41 -21.06 -6.10
CA LEU A 199 20.00 -19.75 -5.57
C LEU A 199 20.49 -18.59 -6.45
N SER A 200 21.74 -18.63 -6.90
CA SER A 200 22.31 -17.63 -7.82
C SER A 200 21.51 -17.55 -9.12
N LYS A 201 21.15 -18.71 -9.72
CA LYS A 201 20.29 -18.76 -10.90
C LYS A 201 18.90 -18.16 -10.67
N LEU A 202 18.29 -18.40 -9.50
CA LEU A 202 16.99 -17.81 -9.18
C LEU A 202 17.06 -16.28 -9.06
N ILE A 203 18.23 -15.74 -8.67
CA ILE A 203 18.48 -14.30 -8.61
C ILE A 203 18.70 -13.74 -10.02
N THR A 204 19.43 -14.43 -10.90
CA THR A 204 19.79 -13.95 -12.24
C THR A 204 18.77 -14.29 -13.32
N GLN A 205 17.84 -15.20 -13.04
CA GLN A 205 16.72 -15.58 -13.92
C GLN A 205 15.42 -15.56 -13.12
N PRO A 206 14.95 -14.37 -12.68
CA PRO A 206 13.74 -14.29 -11.90
C PRO A 206 12.55 -14.74 -12.75
N ASN A 207 11.87 -15.80 -12.29
CA ASN A 207 10.60 -16.26 -12.86
C ASN A 207 9.40 -15.43 -12.35
N GLN A 208 9.65 -14.39 -11.57
CA GLN A 208 8.64 -13.55 -10.91
C GLN A 208 8.93 -12.08 -11.22
N GLU A 209 7.87 -11.29 -11.37
CA GLU A 209 7.92 -9.84 -11.67
C GLU A 209 8.37 -8.98 -10.47
N GLU A 210 8.86 -9.57 -9.38
CA GLU A 210 9.22 -8.85 -8.14
C GLU A 210 10.53 -9.34 -7.51
N CYS A 211 11.31 -8.41 -6.97
CA CYS A 211 12.57 -8.68 -6.27
C CYS A 211 12.34 -9.40 -4.94
N ASN A 212 12.84 -10.64 -4.82
CA ASN A 212 12.66 -11.46 -3.63
C ASN A 212 13.77 -11.27 -2.58
N GLY A 213 13.50 -10.43 -1.57
CA GLY A 213 14.45 -10.18 -0.47
C GLY A 213 14.76 -11.40 0.41
N ILE A 214 13.84 -12.36 0.54
CA ILE A 214 14.07 -13.59 1.33
C ILE A 214 15.12 -14.46 0.64
N LEU A 215 15.00 -14.64 -0.68
CA LEU A 215 15.97 -15.35 -1.51
C LEU A 215 17.37 -14.72 -1.39
N ILE A 216 17.46 -13.39 -1.50
CA ILE A 216 18.73 -12.66 -1.41
C ILE A 216 19.35 -12.81 -0.01
N SER A 217 18.55 -12.67 1.04
CA SER A 217 19.02 -12.84 2.41
C SER A 217 19.57 -14.25 2.65
N GLU A 218 18.86 -15.29 2.20
CA GLU A 218 19.32 -16.69 2.29
C GLU A 218 20.63 -16.88 1.50
N PHE A 219 20.71 -16.37 0.28
CA PHE A 219 21.91 -16.48 -0.56
C PHE A 219 23.13 -15.79 0.10
N CYS A 220 22.97 -14.57 0.61
CA CYS A 220 24.03 -13.84 1.30
C CYS A 220 24.45 -14.52 2.62
N SER A 221 23.53 -15.20 3.31
CA SER A 221 23.85 -15.90 4.57
C SER A 221 24.94 -16.97 4.41
N ARG A 222 25.12 -17.49 3.20
CA ARG A 222 26.13 -18.51 2.85
C ARG A 222 27.55 -17.95 2.75
N ARG A 223 27.69 -16.62 2.68
CA ARG A 223 28.97 -15.89 2.69
C ARG A 223 29.97 -16.33 1.60
N ASN A 224 29.48 -16.86 0.48
CA ASN A 224 30.30 -17.23 -0.67
C ASN A 224 30.63 -15.99 -1.51
N THR A 225 31.64 -15.22 -1.09
CA THR A 225 32.02 -13.92 -1.69
C THR A 225 32.29 -14.00 -3.19
N LYS A 226 32.97 -15.06 -3.65
CA LYS A 226 33.26 -15.25 -5.08
C LYS A 226 31.99 -15.38 -5.89
N LEU A 227 31.03 -16.19 -5.43
CA LEU A 227 29.77 -16.38 -6.12
C LEU A 227 28.87 -15.14 -6.04
N ILE A 228 28.88 -14.43 -4.91
CA ILE A 228 28.17 -13.14 -4.77
C ILE A 228 28.67 -12.14 -5.81
N ASN A 229 30.00 -11.96 -5.92
CA ASN A 229 30.60 -11.04 -6.90
C ASN A 229 30.31 -11.47 -8.35
N GLN A 230 30.30 -12.78 -8.63
CA GLN A 230 29.89 -13.30 -9.94
C GLN A 230 28.42 -12.98 -10.24
N THR A 231 27.53 -13.20 -9.27
CA THR A 231 26.09 -12.95 -9.41
C THR A 231 25.81 -11.46 -9.61
N LEU A 232 26.48 -10.57 -8.88
CA LEU A 232 26.40 -9.12 -9.08
C LEU A 232 26.85 -8.70 -10.49
N SER A 233 27.94 -9.29 -10.99
CA SER A 233 28.45 -9.02 -12.33
C SER A 233 27.49 -9.51 -13.41
N GLU A 234 26.89 -10.68 -13.20
CA GLU A 234 25.88 -11.25 -14.10
C GLU A 234 24.63 -10.35 -14.17
N LEU A 235 24.09 -9.90 -13.03
CA LEU A 235 22.95 -8.99 -12.97
C LEU A 235 23.17 -7.70 -13.76
N LEU A 236 24.37 -7.11 -13.69
CA LEU A 236 24.70 -5.92 -14.48
C LEU A 236 24.78 -6.20 -16.00
N SER A 237 25.01 -7.45 -16.39
CA SER A 237 25.11 -7.86 -17.80
C SER A 237 23.76 -8.21 -18.44
N LEU A 238 22.72 -8.51 -17.63
CA LEU A 238 21.40 -8.97 -18.08
C LEU A 238 20.48 -7.87 -18.64
N GLY A 239 20.99 -6.65 -18.77
CA GLY A 239 20.25 -5.48 -19.24
C GLY A 239 19.65 -4.66 -18.10
N LYS A 240 19.51 -3.34 -18.32
CA LYS A 240 19.03 -2.36 -17.33
C LYS A 240 17.50 -2.34 -17.21
N THR A 241 16.91 -3.45 -16.80
CA THR A 241 15.48 -3.49 -16.42
C THR A 241 15.33 -3.14 -14.94
N PRO A 242 14.19 -2.55 -14.50
CA PRO A 242 13.94 -2.25 -13.09
C PRO A 242 14.16 -3.46 -12.17
N ASP A 243 13.77 -4.66 -12.59
CA ASP A 243 13.89 -5.88 -11.80
C ASP A 243 15.35 -6.29 -11.61
N ASN A 244 16.15 -6.33 -12.68
CA ASN A 244 17.57 -6.67 -12.60
C ASN A 244 18.33 -5.67 -11.73
N LEU A 245 18.02 -4.38 -11.89
CA LEU A 245 18.59 -3.33 -11.04
C LEU A 245 18.13 -3.46 -9.59
N GLY A 246 16.88 -3.87 -9.37
CA GLY A 246 16.32 -4.10 -8.05
C GLY A 246 17.01 -5.25 -7.32
N TYR A 247 17.14 -6.40 -7.98
CA TYR A 247 17.91 -7.55 -7.51
C TYR A 247 19.37 -7.18 -7.25
N PHE A 248 19.99 -6.40 -8.14
CA PHE A 248 21.36 -5.93 -7.96
C PHE A 248 21.52 -5.08 -6.70
N CYS A 249 20.70 -4.04 -6.52
CA CYS A 249 20.77 -3.14 -5.37
C CYS A 249 20.51 -3.89 -4.06
N MET A 250 19.51 -4.77 -4.03
CA MET A 250 19.17 -5.57 -2.86
C MET A 250 20.29 -6.57 -2.52
N LEU A 251 20.84 -7.29 -3.53
CA LEU A 251 21.97 -8.20 -3.33
C LEU A 251 23.20 -7.46 -2.80
N ALA A 252 23.57 -6.34 -3.42
CA ALA A 252 24.73 -5.57 -3.02
C ALA A 252 24.58 -5.01 -1.60
N ALA A 253 23.39 -4.51 -1.24
CA ALA A 253 23.11 -4.03 0.10
C ALA A 253 23.21 -5.13 1.16
N HIS A 254 22.61 -6.30 0.93
CA HIS A 254 22.71 -7.45 1.83
C HIS A 254 24.14 -8.03 1.90
N ALA A 255 24.91 -7.92 0.83
CA ALA A 255 26.31 -8.36 0.78
C ALA A 255 27.30 -7.32 1.36
N SER A 256 26.86 -6.11 1.68
CA SER A 256 27.72 -4.97 2.07
C SER A 256 28.68 -5.25 3.22
N SER A 257 28.28 -6.05 4.21
CA SER A 257 29.12 -6.46 5.35
C SER A 257 29.93 -7.73 5.09
N ILE A 258 29.83 -8.32 3.90
CA ILE A 258 30.40 -9.62 3.52
C ILE A 258 31.52 -9.44 2.49
N ILE A 259 31.29 -8.61 1.48
CA ILE A 259 32.28 -8.32 0.42
C ILE A 259 33.26 -7.24 0.87
N SER A 260 34.48 -7.30 0.30
CA SER A 260 35.54 -6.33 0.59
C SER A 260 35.13 -4.93 0.11
N LYS A 261 35.76 -3.89 0.66
CA LYS A 261 35.49 -2.50 0.22
C LYS A 261 35.92 -2.28 -1.23
N GLU A 262 36.96 -2.99 -1.66
CA GLU A 262 37.51 -2.95 -3.02
C GLU A 262 36.54 -3.56 -4.04
N ASP A 263 35.83 -4.62 -3.66
CA ASP A 263 34.87 -5.31 -4.52
C ASP A 263 33.44 -4.73 -4.42
N PHE A 264 33.17 -3.89 -3.41
CA PHE A 264 31.84 -3.34 -3.17
C PHE A 264 31.43 -2.38 -4.32
N PRO A 265 30.28 -2.59 -4.97
CA PRO A 265 29.93 -1.88 -6.20
C PRO A 265 29.28 -0.51 -5.93
N LEU A 266 29.98 0.34 -5.16
CA LEU A 266 29.47 1.63 -4.69
C LEU A 266 28.96 2.53 -5.82
N GLN A 267 29.76 2.69 -6.87
CA GLN A 267 29.43 3.58 -7.99
C GLN A 267 28.22 3.09 -8.79
N SER A 268 28.08 1.76 -8.93
CA SER A 268 26.95 1.17 -9.63
C SER A 268 25.64 1.41 -8.86
N ILE A 269 25.64 1.20 -7.54
CA ILE A 269 24.45 1.46 -6.70
C ILE A 269 24.06 2.93 -6.78
N LYS A 270 25.03 3.84 -6.57
CA LYS A 270 24.76 5.28 -6.63
C LYS A 270 24.16 5.68 -7.98
N LYS A 271 24.74 5.23 -9.08
CA LYS A 271 24.23 5.48 -10.42
C LYS A 271 22.80 4.97 -10.64
N ILE A 272 22.49 3.76 -10.15
CA ILE A 272 21.16 3.18 -10.30
C ILE A 272 20.12 4.05 -9.60
N PHE A 273 20.41 4.50 -8.38
CA PHE A 273 19.53 5.39 -7.64
C PHE A 273 19.43 6.76 -8.32
N ASP A 274 20.54 7.46 -8.52
CA ASP A 274 20.58 8.82 -9.06
C ASP A 274 20.03 8.95 -10.50
N GLU A 275 20.26 7.94 -11.35
CA GLU A 275 19.89 7.98 -12.77
C GLU A 275 18.71 7.06 -13.11
N ASP A 276 18.87 5.75 -12.89
CA ASP A 276 17.96 4.73 -13.42
C ASP A 276 16.61 4.72 -12.66
N PHE A 277 16.61 4.95 -11.34
CA PHE A 277 15.42 4.99 -10.50
C PHE A 277 14.83 6.39 -10.31
N SER A 278 15.54 7.45 -10.69
CA SER A 278 15.08 8.84 -10.56
C SER A 278 13.69 9.14 -11.15
N LYS A 279 13.27 8.37 -12.17
CA LYS A 279 11.98 8.51 -12.86
C LYS A 279 10.97 7.44 -12.47
N LEU A 280 11.37 6.46 -11.66
CA LEU A 280 10.52 5.37 -11.23
C LEU A 280 9.92 5.70 -9.87
N ARG A 281 8.65 5.35 -9.70
CA ARG A 281 8.04 5.36 -8.39
C ARG A 281 8.41 4.06 -7.69
N VAL A 282 9.40 4.11 -6.81
CA VAL A 282 9.87 2.96 -6.04
C VAL A 282 9.20 2.97 -4.66
N HIS A 283 8.63 1.83 -4.26
CA HIS A 283 7.93 1.70 -2.99
C HIS A 283 8.87 1.76 -1.79
N SER A 284 8.38 2.31 -0.68
CA SER A 284 9.17 2.47 0.54
C SER A 284 9.66 1.11 1.08
N THR A 285 8.86 0.05 0.98
CA THR A 285 9.25 -1.32 1.42
C THR A 285 10.33 -1.97 0.57
N PHE A 286 10.57 -1.49 -0.65
CA PHE A 286 11.75 -1.90 -1.42
C PHE A 286 12.99 -1.13 -0.97
N ILE A 287 12.85 0.17 -0.73
CA ILE A 287 13.97 1.07 -0.37
C ILE A 287 14.48 0.80 1.04
N ALA A 288 13.60 0.68 2.04
CA ALA A 288 14.01 0.55 3.44
C ALA A 288 14.97 -0.62 3.69
N PRO A 289 14.69 -1.86 3.25
CA PRO A 289 15.59 -2.99 3.46
C PRO A 289 16.98 -2.73 2.88
N ILE A 290 17.06 -2.10 1.70
CA ILE A 290 18.33 -1.73 1.04
C ILE A 290 19.07 -0.71 1.89
N SER A 291 18.43 0.41 2.22
CA SER A 291 19.04 1.48 3.03
C SER A 291 19.52 0.96 4.38
N MET A 292 18.70 0.18 5.07
CA MET A 292 19.05 -0.37 6.38
C MET A 292 20.20 -1.38 6.30
N ALA A 293 20.24 -2.22 5.27
CA ALA A 293 21.34 -3.16 5.05
C ALA A 293 22.65 -2.44 4.74
N LEU A 294 22.62 -1.40 3.91
CA LEU A 294 23.77 -0.54 3.62
C LEU A 294 24.30 0.18 4.88
N ALA A 295 23.40 0.74 5.69
CA ALA A 295 23.76 1.40 6.94
C ALA A 295 24.46 0.43 7.90
N LYS A 296 23.92 -0.80 8.05
CA LYS A 296 24.54 -1.88 8.85
C LYS A 296 25.90 -2.32 8.29
N GLY A 297 26.07 -2.29 6.97
CA GLY A 297 27.35 -2.54 6.30
C GLY A 297 28.37 -1.41 6.43
N GLY A 298 28.02 -0.29 7.07
CA GLY A 298 28.89 0.87 7.26
C GLY A 298 28.83 1.90 6.12
N TYR A 299 27.95 1.74 5.13
CA TYR A 299 27.79 2.65 3.99
C TYR A 299 26.68 3.68 4.26
N LYS A 300 26.84 4.48 5.32
CA LYS A 300 25.82 5.41 5.84
C LYS A 300 25.41 6.49 4.83
N GLU A 301 26.36 7.04 4.08
CA GLU A 301 26.07 8.04 3.04
C GLU A 301 25.23 7.43 1.91
N LEU A 302 25.59 6.22 1.48
CA LEU A 302 24.84 5.52 0.43
C LEU A 302 23.44 5.12 0.91
N ALA A 303 23.32 4.67 2.17
CA ALA A 303 22.02 4.41 2.81
C ALA A 303 21.13 5.67 2.88
N LEU A 304 21.74 6.84 3.08
CA LEU A 304 21.01 8.11 3.07
C LEU A 304 20.56 8.47 1.64
N ILE A 305 21.43 8.30 0.63
CA ILE A 305 21.08 8.50 -0.78
C ILE A 305 19.87 7.64 -1.15
N THR A 306 19.88 6.35 -0.78
CA THR A 306 18.77 5.45 -1.10
C THR A 306 17.47 5.86 -0.40
N PHE A 307 17.51 6.30 0.86
CA PHE A 307 16.30 6.82 1.51
C PHE A 307 15.81 8.16 0.97
N ASN A 308 16.70 9.04 0.48
CA ASN A 308 16.30 10.31 -0.11
C ASN A 308 15.37 10.10 -1.32
N HIS A 309 15.54 9.03 -2.10
CA HIS A 309 14.58 8.67 -3.15
C HIS A 309 13.13 8.50 -2.68
N THR A 310 12.92 8.15 -1.41
CA THR A 310 11.59 8.00 -0.82
C THR A 310 11.16 9.25 -0.07
N PHE A 311 12.03 9.77 0.80
CA PHE A 311 11.64 10.74 1.83
C PHE A 311 12.04 12.19 1.53
N GLU A 312 12.89 12.45 0.54
CA GLU A 312 13.34 13.80 0.21
C GLU A 312 12.15 14.73 -0.09
N GLY A 313 12.09 15.87 0.59
CA GLY A 313 10.99 16.83 0.47
C GLY A 313 9.62 16.33 0.99
N LYS A 314 9.54 15.16 1.63
CA LYS A 314 8.32 14.61 2.23
C LYS A 314 8.34 14.71 3.75
N THR A 315 7.17 14.85 4.38
CA THR A 315 7.04 14.92 5.85
C THR A 315 5.99 13.89 6.30
N PRO A 316 6.32 12.59 6.23
CA PRO A 316 5.39 11.53 6.61
C PRO A 316 5.22 11.41 8.13
N TRP A 317 4.25 10.59 8.54
CA TRP A 317 4.09 10.14 9.92
C TRP A 317 5.32 9.39 10.43
N LEU A 318 5.52 9.40 11.76
CA LEU A 318 6.68 8.79 12.40
C LEU A 318 6.62 7.26 12.42
N SER A 319 6.97 6.62 11.29
CA SER A 319 7.17 5.17 11.17
C SER A 319 8.60 4.76 11.54
N GLU A 320 8.84 3.48 11.86
CA GLU A 320 10.20 2.95 12.13
C GLU A 320 11.19 3.24 10.99
N MET A 321 10.70 3.19 9.75
CA MET A 321 11.49 3.52 8.56
C MET A 321 11.85 5.00 8.51
N TYR A 322 10.93 5.89 8.88
CA TYR A 322 11.19 7.32 8.94
C TYR A 322 12.12 7.68 10.10
N VAL A 323 11.97 7.04 11.26
CA VAL A 323 12.93 7.14 12.38
C VAL A 323 14.34 6.76 11.93
N SER A 324 14.47 5.64 11.20
CA SER A 324 15.76 5.19 10.65
C SER A 324 16.37 6.22 9.69
N TYR A 325 15.55 6.84 8.85
CA TYR A 325 15.98 7.91 7.96
C TYR A 325 16.42 9.18 8.72
N LEU A 326 15.67 9.60 9.74
CA LEU A 326 16.05 10.72 10.61
C LEU A 326 17.38 10.46 11.31
N GLY A 327 17.59 9.24 11.81
CA GLY A 327 18.87 8.80 12.36
C GLY A 327 20.01 8.93 11.34
N LEU A 328 19.80 8.50 10.10
CA LEU A 328 20.81 8.63 9.03
C LEU A 328 21.11 10.08 8.66
N LEU A 329 20.12 10.99 8.69
CA LEU A 329 20.38 12.41 8.48
C LEU A 329 21.32 12.96 9.55
N TYR A 330 21.07 12.61 10.81
CA TYR A 330 21.93 12.99 11.93
C TYR A 330 23.35 12.39 11.78
N GLU A 331 23.45 11.09 11.52
CA GLU A 331 24.74 10.39 11.39
C GLU A 331 25.60 10.88 10.21
N ASN A 332 24.98 11.45 9.17
CA ASN A 332 25.66 12.05 8.02
C ASN A 332 25.77 13.58 8.12
N ALA A 333 25.60 14.15 9.33
CA ALA A 333 25.71 15.58 9.62
C ALA A 333 24.78 16.48 8.77
N GLN A 334 23.65 15.96 8.29
CA GLN A 334 22.62 16.73 7.57
C GLN A 334 21.66 17.42 8.56
N TYR A 335 22.23 18.19 9.50
CA TYR A 335 21.48 18.75 10.64
C TYR A 335 20.37 19.72 10.23
N HIS A 336 20.55 20.46 9.13
CA HIS A 336 19.52 21.39 8.65
C HIS A 336 18.24 20.64 8.24
N ASP A 337 18.40 19.60 7.42
CA ASP A 337 17.28 18.78 6.95
C ASP A 337 16.64 18.01 8.11
N PHE A 338 17.48 17.47 9.01
CA PHE A 338 17.02 16.83 10.22
C PHE A 338 16.13 17.75 11.08
N ASN A 339 16.64 18.95 11.44
CA ASN A 339 15.89 19.91 12.27
C ASN A 339 14.60 20.38 11.58
N THR A 340 14.67 20.61 10.27
CA THR A 340 13.49 20.97 9.47
C THR A 340 12.42 19.90 9.59
N ARG A 341 12.79 18.62 9.46
CA ARG A 341 11.86 17.48 9.56
C ARG A 341 11.30 17.29 10.95
N LEU A 342 12.12 17.42 11.99
CA LEU A 342 11.63 17.36 13.37
C LEU A 342 10.58 18.44 13.67
N SER A 343 10.69 19.61 13.04
CA SER A 343 9.71 20.69 13.24
C SER A 343 8.29 20.32 12.76
N PHE A 344 8.17 19.38 11.81
CA PHE A 344 6.89 18.90 11.27
C PHE A 344 6.28 17.73 12.07
N LEU A 345 7.01 17.14 13.00
CA LEU A 345 6.45 16.11 13.89
C LEU A 345 5.39 16.72 14.80
N THR A 346 4.32 15.97 15.03
CA THR A 346 3.31 16.31 16.04
C THR A 346 3.91 16.27 17.44
N SER A 347 3.25 16.91 18.40
CA SER A 347 3.72 16.90 19.80
C SER A 347 3.88 15.49 20.36
N SER A 348 2.98 14.56 20.04
CA SER A 348 3.10 13.16 20.49
C SER A 348 4.25 12.42 19.82
N GLU A 349 4.53 12.68 18.54
CA GLU A 349 5.66 12.05 17.83
C GLU A 349 7.01 12.52 18.37
N LYS A 350 7.10 13.76 18.88
CA LYS A 350 8.33 14.26 19.54
C LYS A 350 8.63 13.58 20.87
N GLU A 351 7.61 13.01 21.52
CA GLU A 351 7.79 12.26 22.76
C GLU A 351 8.32 10.83 22.53
N HIS A 352 8.51 10.43 21.26
CA HIS A 352 9.06 9.11 20.92
C HIS A 352 10.51 8.98 21.42
N PRO A 353 10.90 7.89 22.12
CA PRO A 353 12.21 7.78 22.78
C PRO A 353 13.40 8.02 21.85
N GLU A 354 13.36 7.48 20.64
CA GLU A 354 14.38 7.63 19.60
C GLU A 354 14.49 9.08 19.14
N ILE A 355 13.39 9.83 19.07
CA ILE A 355 13.41 11.26 18.71
C ILE A 355 13.99 12.08 19.85
N ILE A 356 13.56 11.84 21.09
CA ILE A 356 14.13 12.49 22.27
C ILE A 356 15.64 12.26 22.34
N ASN A 357 16.10 11.03 22.07
CA ASN A 357 17.51 10.69 22.07
C ASN A 357 18.27 11.47 20.99
N LEU A 358 17.77 11.49 19.75
CA LEU A 358 18.40 12.23 18.65
C LEU A 358 18.43 13.74 18.92
N GLU A 359 17.37 14.33 19.46
CA GLU A 359 17.33 15.74 19.87
C GLU A 359 18.35 16.03 20.98
N THR A 360 18.52 15.12 21.93
CA THR A 360 19.48 15.25 23.03
C THR A 360 20.93 15.21 22.51
N CYS A 361 21.25 14.28 21.60
CA CYS A 361 22.58 14.20 20.99
C CYS A 361 22.96 15.49 20.26
N ILE A 362 22.02 16.09 19.52
CA ILE A 362 22.24 17.39 18.86
C ILE A 362 22.43 18.52 19.86
N ALA A 363 21.60 18.58 20.90
CA ALA A 363 21.71 19.62 21.94
C ALA A 363 23.06 19.56 22.68
N ASN A 364 23.63 18.36 22.82
CA ASN A 364 24.92 18.13 23.47
C ASN A 364 26.12 18.25 22.52
N GLY A 365 25.89 18.41 21.21
CA GLY A 365 26.95 18.50 20.19
C GLY A 365 27.73 17.20 20.00
N GLU A 366 27.08 16.06 20.23
CA GLU A 366 27.65 14.72 20.01
C GLU A 366 27.65 14.32 18.52
#